data_AF-H2BV93-F1
#
_entry.id   AF-H2BV93-F1
#
_cell.length_a   1.000
_cell.length_b   1.000
_cell.length_c   1.000
_cell.angle_alpha   90.00
_cell.angle_beta   90.00
_cell.angle_gamma   90.00
#
_symmetry.space_group_name_H-M   'P 1'
#
loop_
_entity.id
_entity.type
_entity.pdbx_description
1 polymer ?
#
loop_
_entity_poly.entity_id
_entity_poly.type
_entity_poly.pdbx_seq_one_letter_code
_entity_poly.pdbx_strand_id
1 'polypeptide(L)'
;MGFNKIKKIIIKITPVRIQNIFQESVKKENMKLDSYATLSYSQEGEDLILKRIFEGQKEGFYLDVGAHHPKRFSNTYEFYKMGWRGINIDAMPGSMDGFRKVRPDDINLEYAISNSKENLDFYVFNEPALNTFSRIEAEKNDGVKGYKIVERIKLKTYLLSEILNQYLKEDDKIDFLTIDVEGLDFQVLKSNNWNKFKPFIILVEILNMNSIGDIEKSDINIFLVSKGYSLYAKTTNTCFYKILI
;
A
#
# COMPACT_ATOMS: atom_id res chain seq x y z
N MET A 1 43.16 -15.98 5.09
CA MET A 1 41.98 -15.10 5.25
C MET A 1 40.83 -15.74 4.48
N GLY A 2 39.75 -16.16 5.13
CA GLY A 2 38.69 -16.92 4.44
C GLY A 2 38.02 -16.10 3.34
N PHE A 3 37.60 -16.75 2.25
CA PHE A 3 36.93 -16.14 1.09
C PHE A 3 35.79 -15.18 1.51
N ASN A 4 35.02 -15.55 2.53
CA ASN A 4 33.94 -14.71 3.08
C ASN A 4 34.42 -13.38 3.69
N LYS A 5 35.62 -13.35 4.29
CA LYS A 5 36.19 -12.12 4.88
C LYS A 5 36.70 -11.17 3.80
N ILE A 6 37.31 -11.72 2.75
CA ILE A 6 37.75 -10.98 1.56
C ILE A 6 36.53 -10.43 0.81
N LYS A 7 35.48 -11.25 0.58
CA LYS A 7 34.21 -10.84 -0.04
C LYS A 7 33.56 -9.66 0.68
N LYS A 8 33.49 -9.68 2.02
CA LYS A 8 32.94 -8.57 2.82
C LYS A 8 33.72 -7.27 2.63
N ILE A 9 35.06 -7.34 2.57
CA ILE A 9 35.91 -6.17 2.35
C ILE A 9 35.69 -5.62 0.93
N ILE A 10 35.69 -6.48 -0.08
CA ILE A 10 35.44 -6.09 -1.48
C ILE A 10 34.10 -5.38 -1.62
N ILE A 11 33.02 -5.95 -1.04
CA ILE A 11 31.70 -5.31 -1.07
C ILE A 11 31.74 -3.93 -0.39
N LYS A 12 32.37 -3.81 0.77
CA LYS A 12 32.44 -2.56 1.53
C LYS A 12 33.17 -1.43 0.77
N ILE A 13 34.17 -1.76 -0.05
CA ILE A 13 34.96 -0.79 -0.82
C ILE A 13 34.44 -0.57 -2.24
N THR A 14 33.51 -1.41 -2.72
CA THR A 14 32.94 -1.25 -4.06
C THR A 14 32.00 -0.04 -4.08
N PRO A 15 32.14 0.90 -5.02
CA PRO A 15 31.21 2.02 -5.16
C PRO A 15 29.75 1.55 -5.35
N VAL A 16 28.80 2.24 -4.72
CA VAL A 16 27.35 1.90 -4.78
C VAL A 16 26.87 1.72 -6.22
N ARG A 17 27.33 2.55 -7.16
CA ARG A 17 26.97 2.45 -8.58
C ARG A 17 27.38 1.10 -9.19
N ILE A 18 28.54 0.56 -8.83
CA ILE A 18 29.03 -0.74 -9.32
C ILE A 18 28.30 -1.89 -8.61
N GLN A 19 28.03 -1.74 -7.30
CA GLN A 19 27.19 -2.71 -6.58
C GLN A 19 25.79 -2.81 -7.22
N ASN A 20 25.19 -1.68 -7.58
CA ASN A 20 23.88 -1.65 -8.23
C ASN A 20 23.90 -2.33 -9.60
N ILE A 21 24.96 -2.19 -10.40
CA ILE A 21 25.10 -2.91 -11.69
C ILE A 21 25.12 -4.42 -11.47
N PHE A 22 25.92 -4.92 -10.52
CA PHE A 22 25.96 -6.35 -10.21
C PHE A 22 24.64 -6.86 -9.62
N GLN A 23 24.01 -6.10 -8.71
CA GLN A 23 22.72 -6.45 -8.14
C GLN A 23 21.60 -6.46 -9.18
N GLU A 24 21.59 -5.51 -10.12
CA GLU A 24 20.66 -5.47 -11.26
C GLU A 24 20.82 -6.70 -12.15
N SER A 25 22.06 -7.07 -12.50
CA SER A 25 22.34 -8.25 -13.32
C SER A 25 21.94 -9.55 -12.62
N VAL A 26 22.28 -9.70 -11.34
CA VAL A 26 21.89 -10.87 -10.53
C VAL A 26 20.38 -10.91 -10.30
N LYS A 27 19.72 -9.76 -10.08
CA LYS A 27 18.24 -9.69 -10.02
C LYS A 27 17.61 -10.09 -11.34
N LYS A 28 18.14 -9.65 -12.48
CA LYS A 28 17.65 -10.03 -13.82
C LYS A 28 17.88 -11.50 -14.14
N GLU A 29 19.01 -12.08 -13.76
CA GLU A 29 19.26 -13.52 -13.86
C GLU A 29 18.34 -14.30 -12.92
N ASN A 30 18.13 -13.82 -11.68
CA ASN A 30 17.25 -14.48 -10.73
C ASN A 30 15.76 -14.35 -11.08
N MET A 31 15.33 -13.29 -11.76
CA MET A 31 13.97 -13.17 -12.31
C MET A 31 13.73 -14.16 -13.47
N LYS A 32 14.78 -14.76 -14.04
CA LYS A 32 14.67 -15.88 -14.99
C LYS A 32 14.65 -17.24 -14.29
N LEU A 33 14.77 -17.29 -12.96
CA LEU A 33 14.86 -18.55 -12.23
C LEU A 33 13.47 -19.10 -11.91
N ASP A 34 13.25 -20.29 -12.46
CA ASP A 34 12.16 -21.22 -12.21
C ASP A 34 10.82 -20.90 -12.93
N SER A 35 10.43 -21.79 -13.85
CA SER A 35 9.13 -21.77 -14.53
C SER A 35 7.94 -21.87 -13.58
N TYR A 36 8.17 -22.28 -12.33
CA TYR A 36 7.16 -22.39 -11.29
C TYR A 36 7.15 -21.21 -10.30
N ALA A 37 8.08 -20.26 -10.42
CA ALA A 37 8.10 -19.08 -9.56
C ALA A 37 7.05 -18.04 -9.99
N THR A 38 6.44 -17.37 -9.01
CA THR A 38 5.56 -16.22 -9.24
C THR A 38 6.11 -15.01 -8.51
N LEU A 39 6.28 -13.91 -9.24
CA LEU A 39 6.74 -12.65 -8.68
C LEU A 39 5.59 -11.92 -7.99
N SER A 40 5.87 -11.35 -6.81
CA SER A 40 4.98 -10.45 -6.07
C SER A 40 5.71 -9.15 -5.77
N TYR A 41 4.96 -8.05 -5.81
CA TYR A 41 5.42 -6.71 -5.44
C TYR A 41 4.86 -6.24 -4.11
N SER A 42 3.83 -6.91 -3.59
CA SER A 42 3.23 -6.58 -2.31
C SER A 42 4.10 -7.03 -1.14
N GLN A 43 3.70 -6.64 0.06
CA GLN A 43 4.45 -6.97 1.27
C GLN A 43 4.30 -8.45 1.65
N GLU A 44 3.09 -9.01 1.52
CA GLU A 44 2.76 -10.34 2.05
C GLU A 44 2.01 -11.23 1.03
N GLY A 45 2.10 -10.91 -0.26
CA GLY A 45 1.48 -11.66 -1.35
C GLY A 45 0.02 -11.30 -1.64
N GLU A 46 -0.46 -10.15 -1.16
CA GLU A 46 -1.77 -9.59 -1.46
C GLU A 46 -2.08 -9.53 -2.97
N ASP A 47 -1.10 -9.10 -3.77
CA ASP A 47 -1.24 -9.00 -5.23
C ASP A 47 -1.48 -10.38 -5.88
N LEU A 48 -0.94 -11.45 -5.31
CA LEU A 48 -1.18 -12.83 -5.76
C LEU A 48 -2.61 -13.28 -5.46
N ILE A 49 -3.15 -12.92 -4.29
CA ILE A 49 -4.55 -13.20 -3.93
C ILE A 49 -5.48 -12.42 -4.86
N LEU A 50 -5.22 -11.13 -5.08
CA LEU A 50 -5.96 -10.31 -6.05
C LEU A 50 -5.91 -10.93 -7.45
N LYS A 51 -4.73 -11.36 -7.91
CA LYS A 51 -4.55 -11.98 -9.23
C LYS A 51 -5.38 -13.26 -9.39
N ARG A 52 -5.54 -14.02 -8.30
CA ARG A 52 -6.43 -15.19 -8.28
C ARG A 52 -7.91 -14.78 -8.31
N ILE A 53 -8.31 -13.73 -7.59
CA ILE A 53 -9.69 -13.23 -7.57
C ILE A 53 -10.11 -12.72 -8.96
N PHE A 54 -9.22 -12.00 -9.64
CA PHE A 54 -9.46 -11.39 -10.95
C PHE A 54 -8.89 -12.22 -12.11
N GLU A 55 -8.77 -13.54 -11.94
CA GLU A 55 -8.24 -14.43 -12.96
C GLU A 55 -9.03 -14.30 -14.28
N GLY A 56 -8.32 -14.09 -15.38
CA GLY A 56 -8.90 -13.90 -16.71
C GLY A 56 -9.39 -12.48 -17.02
N GLN A 57 -9.42 -11.57 -16.04
CA GLN A 57 -9.80 -10.18 -16.26
C GLN A 57 -8.62 -9.39 -16.85
N LYS A 58 -8.83 -8.80 -18.04
CA LYS A 58 -7.78 -8.11 -18.80
C LYS A 58 -7.57 -6.66 -18.39
N GLU A 59 -8.64 -6.01 -17.97
CA GLU A 59 -8.67 -4.59 -17.61
C GLU A 59 -9.47 -4.41 -16.32
N GLY A 60 -9.15 -3.37 -15.57
CA GLY A 60 -9.85 -3.04 -14.34
C GLY A 60 -9.30 -1.78 -13.70
N PHE A 61 -9.94 -1.38 -12.62
CA PHE A 61 -9.67 -0.15 -11.92
C PHE A 61 -9.38 -0.38 -10.44
N TYR A 62 -8.27 0.16 -9.95
CA TYR A 62 -7.91 0.09 -8.53
C TYR A 62 -7.81 1.47 -7.89
N LEU A 63 -7.96 1.47 -6.58
CA LEU A 63 -7.74 2.62 -5.72
C LEU A 63 -6.74 2.22 -4.64
N ASP A 64 -5.63 2.93 -4.56
CA ASP A 64 -4.50 2.66 -3.67
C ASP A 64 -4.32 3.85 -2.71
N VAL A 65 -4.76 3.70 -1.46
CA VAL A 65 -4.67 4.75 -0.44
C VAL A 65 -3.61 4.36 0.56
N GLY A 66 -2.53 5.15 0.62
CA GLY A 66 -1.28 4.73 1.27
C GLY A 66 -0.29 4.08 0.30
N ALA A 67 -0.24 4.58 -0.94
CA ALA A 67 0.45 3.89 -2.03
C ALA A 67 1.97 3.77 -1.83
N HIS A 68 2.58 4.58 -0.96
CA HIS A 68 3.98 4.56 -0.50
C HIS A 68 5.06 4.64 -1.59
N HIS A 69 5.15 3.63 -2.45
CA HIS A 69 6.14 3.51 -3.51
C HIS A 69 5.53 2.89 -4.78
N PRO A 70 5.89 3.35 -6.00
CA PRO A 70 5.28 2.87 -7.25
C PRO A 70 5.54 1.40 -7.61
N LYS A 71 6.24 0.61 -6.78
CA LYS A 71 6.68 -0.76 -7.09
C LYS A 71 6.89 -1.63 -5.86
N ARG A 72 7.53 -1.09 -4.81
CA ARG A 72 7.88 -1.83 -3.60
C ARG A 72 6.67 -1.80 -2.67
N PHE A 73 6.30 -2.96 -2.12
CA PHE A 73 5.13 -3.11 -1.25
C PHE A 73 3.82 -2.65 -1.93
N SER A 74 3.75 -2.81 -3.25
CA SER A 74 2.62 -2.33 -4.03
C SER A 74 1.68 -3.47 -4.38
N ASN A 75 0.44 -3.37 -3.91
CA ASN A 75 -0.65 -4.28 -4.28
C ASN A 75 -1.13 -4.05 -5.73
N THR A 76 -0.75 -2.93 -6.34
CA THR A 76 -1.32 -2.43 -7.60
C THR A 76 -0.35 -2.46 -8.78
N TYR A 77 0.96 -2.54 -8.55
CA TYR A 77 1.96 -2.46 -9.63
C TYR A 77 1.91 -3.63 -10.62
N GLU A 78 1.62 -4.86 -10.17
CA GLU A 78 1.40 -6.00 -11.08
C GLU A 78 0.21 -5.74 -12.00
N PHE A 79 -0.89 -5.22 -11.47
CA PHE A 79 -2.09 -4.85 -12.24
C PHE A 79 -1.81 -3.72 -13.23
N TYR A 80 -1.05 -2.70 -12.83
CA TYR A 80 -0.60 -1.64 -13.74
C TYR A 80 0.12 -2.20 -14.97
N LYS A 81 1.06 -3.15 -14.76
CA LYS A 81 1.77 -3.83 -15.85
C LYS A 81 0.85 -4.67 -16.73
N MET A 82 -0.25 -5.19 -16.18
CA MET A 82 -1.28 -5.92 -16.92
C MET A 82 -2.20 -5.01 -17.74
N GLY A 83 -2.05 -3.68 -17.65
CA GLY A 83 -2.87 -2.71 -18.39
C GLY A 83 -3.97 -2.04 -17.56
N TRP A 84 -4.11 -2.39 -16.28
CA TRP A 84 -5.07 -1.75 -15.39
C TRP A 84 -4.62 -0.34 -15.04
N ARG A 85 -5.58 0.52 -14.70
CA ARG A 85 -5.32 1.91 -14.32
C ARG A 85 -6.03 2.22 -13.01
N GLY A 86 -5.54 3.20 -12.28
CA GLY A 86 -6.15 3.53 -11.00
C GLY A 86 -5.78 4.89 -10.47
N ILE A 87 -6.16 5.10 -9.21
CA ILE A 87 -5.75 6.26 -8.42
C ILE A 87 -4.81 5.78 -7.33
N ASN A 88 -3.60 6.35 -7.30
CA ASN A 88 -2.66 6.20 -6.19
C ASN A 88 -2.68 7.47 -5.34
N ILE A 89 -2.84 7.31 -4.04
CA ILE A 89 -2.92 8.39 -3.07
C ILE A 89 -1.92 8.12 -1.96
N ASP A 90 -1.08 9.09 -1.64
CA ASP A 90 -0.17 9.03 -0.49
C ASP A 90 -0.05 10.40 0.17
N ALA A 91 0.15 10.43 1.48
CA ALA A 91 0.26 11.68 2.22
C ALA A 91 1.65 12.34 2.12
N MET A 92 2.70 11.56 1.87
CA MET A 92 4.07 12.04 1.90
C MET A 92 4.34 13.00 0.74
N PRO A 93 4.70 14.27 1.01
CA PRO A 93 5.06 15.22 -0.04
C PRO A 93 6.22 14.71 -0.91
N GLY A 94 6.08 14.85 -2.23
CA GLY A 94 7.05 14.37 -3.22
C GLY A 94 6.98 12.87 -3.55
N SER A 95 6.15 12.09 -2.86
CA SER A 95 5.99 10.64 -3.13
C SER A 95 5.56 10.35 -4.57
N MET A 96 4.75 11.24 -5.16
CA MET A 96 4.18 11.02 -6.48
C MET A 96 5.15 11.30 -7.64
N ASP A 97 6.34 11.85 -7.37
CA ASP A 97 7.38 12.02 -8.40
C ASP A 97 7.85 10.69 -8.98
N GLY A 98 7.94 9.65 -8.15
CA GLY A 98 8.25 8.30 -8.59
C GLY A 98 7.12 7.69 -9.40
N PHE A 99 5.88 7.87 -8.94
CA PHE A 99 4.68 7.39 -9.63
C PHE A 99 4.54 8.02 -11.01
N ARG A 100 4.67 9.35 -11.15
CA ARG A 100 4.59 10.02 -12.46
C ARG A 100 5.63 9.51 -13.48
N LYS A 101 6.77 8.97 -13.03
CA LYS A 101 7.80 8.39 -13.91
C LYS A 101 7.54 6.93 -14.27
N VAL A 102 7.06 6.14 -13.30
CA VAL A 102 6.92 4.68 -13.44
C VAL A 102 5.52 4.27 -13.88
N ARG A 103 4.51 5.01 -13.42
CA ARG A 103 3.07 4.78 -13.59
C ARG A 103 2.37 6.05 -14.11
N PRO A 104 2.81 6.63 -15.24
CA PRO A 104 2.30 7.90 -15.76
C PRO A 104 0.82 7.88 -16.15
N ASP A 105 0.27 6.69 -16.43
CA ASP A 105 -1.13 6.55 -16.85
C ASP A 105 -2.11 6.44 -15.67
N ASP A 106 -1.59 6.34 -14.43
CA ASP A 106 -2.40 6.43 -13.22
C ASP A 106 -2.63 7.87 -12.80
N ILE A 107 -3.70 8.10 -12.05
CA ILE A 107 -3.91 9.35 -11.32
C ILE A 107 -3.12 9.27 -10.02
N ASN A 108 -2.16 10.18 -9.82
CA ASN A 108 -1.19 10.10 -8.72
C ASN A 108 -1.27 11.36 -7.84
N LEU A 109 -1.74 11.20 -6.59
CA LEU A 109 -2.18 12.30 -5.72
C LEU A 109 -1.44 12.32 -4.38
N GLU A 110 -0.97 13.51 -3.98
CA GLU A 110 -0.34 13.74 -2.67
C GLU A 110 -1.39 14.29 -1.69
N TYR A 111 -2.24 13.40 -1.17
CA TYR A 111 -3.30 13.75 -0.23
C TYR A 111 -3.31 12.86 1.01
N ALA A 112 -3.39 13.48 2.19
CA ALA A 112 -3.74 12.79 3.42
C ALA A 112 -5.24 12.55 3.47
N ILE A 113 -5.68 11.30 3.67
CA ILE A 113 -7.10 10.93 3.69
C ILE A 113 -7.56 10.65 5.11
N SER A 114 -8.71 11.23 5.50
CA SER A 114 -9.33 11.01 6.81
C SER A 114 -10.84 11.26 6.73
N ASN A 115 -11.58 11.07 7.83
CA ASN A 115 -13.03 11.29 7.93
C ASN A 115 -13.42 12.74 8.27
N SER A 116 -12.46 13.65 8.30
CA SER A 116 -12.60 15.07 8.63
C SER A 116 -11.60 15.89 7.80
N LYS A 117 -11.92 17.16 7.54
CA LYS A 117 -10.98 18.13 6.93
C LYS A 117 -10.31 18.94 8.02
N GLU A 118 -9.11 18.55 8.39
CA GLU A 118 -8.34 19.20 9.43
C GLU A 118 -6.85 19.15 9.12
N ASN A 119 -6.02 19.77 9.95
CA ASN A 119 -4.58 19.64 9.84
C ASN A 119 -4.11 18.63 10.89
N LEU A 120 -3.62 17.48 10.45
CA LEU A 120 -3.05 16.46 11.31
C LEU A 120 -1.53 16.52 11.28
N ASP A 121 -0.93 16.09 12.38
CA ASP A 121 0.52 15.89 12.44
C ASP A 121 0.90 14.59 11.74
N PHE A 122 1.85 14.69 10.83
CA PHE A 122 2.44 13.59 10.10
C PHE A 122 3.91 13.45 10.52
N TYR A 123 4.27 12.27 11.03
CA TYR A 123 5.60 11.99 11.56
C TYR A 123 6.41 11.28 10.49
N VAL A 124 7.45 11.94 9.99
CA VAL A 124 8.31 11.42 8.92
C VAL A 124 9.53 10.76 9.54
N PHE A 125 9.80 9.52 9.14
CA PHE A 125 10.94 8.72 9.59
C PHE A 125 12.07 8.69 8.56
N ASN A 126 13.26 8.29 9.02
CA ASN A 126 14.39 8.00 8.13
C ASN A 126 14.20 6.71 7.29
N GLU A 127 13.24 5.86 7.64
CA GLU A 127 12.68 4.80 6.79
C GLU A 127 11.25 5.21 6.42
N PRO A 128 10.94 5.58 5.17
CA PRO A 128 9.64 6.11 4.79
C PRO A 128 8.47 5.14 4.99
N ALA A 129 8.73 3.83 5.07
CA ALA A 129 7.72 2.82 5.38
C ALA A 129 7.24 2.84 6.84
N LEU A 130 7.78 3.74 7.68
CA LEU A 130 7.35 3.93 9.07
C LEU A 130 6.66 5.28 9.29
N ASN A 131 6.44 6.06 8.22
CA ASN A 131 5.73 7.33 8.31
C ASN A 131 4.30 7.09 8.80
N THR A 132 3.83 7.91 9.73
CA THR A 132 2.52 7.67 10.37
C THR A 132 1.84 8.96 10.81
N PHE A 133 0.51 8.92 10.90
CA PHE A 133 -0.29 9.95 11.58
C PHE A 133 -0.51 9.64 13.08
N SER A 134 -0.19 8.41 13.50
CA SER A 134 -0.33 7.97 14.88
C SER A 134 0.85 8.45 15.72
N ARG A 135 0.59 9.42 16.60
CA ARG A 135 1.59 9.88 17.56
C ARG A 135 2.11 8.73 18.44
N ILE A 136 1.23 7.81 18.83
CA ILE A 136 1.59 6.68 19.70
C ILE A 136 2.57 5.75 18.98
N GLU A 137 2.35 5.45 17.70
CA GLU A 137 3.25 4.61 16.92
C GLU A 137 4.57 5.33 16.61
N ALA A 138 4.50 6.63 16.31
CA ALA A 138 5.69 7.45 16.14
C ALA A 138 6.59 7.41 17.39
N GLU A 139 6.01 7.64 18.58
CA GLU A 139 6.75 7.60 19.85
C GLU A 139 7.26 6.20 20.19
N LYS A 140 6.54 5.12 19.81
CA LYS A 140 6.96 3.74 20.02
C LYS A 140 8.14 3.33 19.14
N ASN A 141 8.20 3.82 17.91
CA ASN A 141 9.21 3.43 16.92
C ASN A 141 10.45 4.34 16.95
N ASP A 142 10.35 5.55 17.49
CA ASP A 142 11.47 6.49 17.59
C ASP A 142 12.59 5.94 18.50
N GLY A 143 13.82 5.91 17.97
CA GLY A 143 14.99 5.36 18.66
C GLY A 143 15.10 3.83 18.64
N VAL A 144 14.10 3.10 18.15
CA VAL A 144 14.11 1.64 18.07
C VAL A 144 14.80 1.18 16.79
N LYS A 145 15.74 0.22 16.89
CA LYS A 145 16.47 -0.35 15.73
C LYS A 145 17.16 0.68 14.82
N GLY A 146 17.46 1.88 15.34
CA GLY A 146 18.07 2.98 14.58
C GLY A 146 17.09 3.79 13.72
N TYR A 147 15.78 3.56 13.87
CA TYR A 147 14.75 4.42 13.32
C TYR A 147 14.66 5.71 14.13
N LYS A 148 14.38 6.81 13.43
CA LYS A 148 14.22 8.13 14.06
C LYS A 148 13.21 8.96 13.31
N ILE A 149 12.45 9.75 14.05
CA ILE A 149 11.64 10.83 13.47
C ILE A 149 12.62 11.90 12.96
N VAL A 150 12.54 12.20 11.67
CA VAL A 150 13.36 13.23 11.02
C VAL A 150 12.62 14.55 10.88
N GLU A 151 11.29 14.52 10.79
CA GLU A 151 10.46 15.70 10.59
C GLU A 151 9.03 15.46 11.12
N ARG A 152 8.35 16.54 11.52
CA ARG A 152 6.91 16.55 11.81
C ARG A 152 6.26 17.63 10.96
N ILE A 153 5.35 17.22 10.07
CA ILE A 153 4.70 18.09 9.10
C ILE A 153 3.21 18.17 9.45
N LYS A 154 2.60 19.35 9.29
CA LYS A 154 1.13 19.47 9.35
C LYS A 154 0.54 19.30 7.97
N LEU A 155 -0.26 18.26 7.78
CA LEU A 155 -0.91 17.97 6.51
C LEU A 155 -2.43 18.18 6.61
N LYS A 156 -2.99 18.86 5.62
CA LYS A 156 -4.44 18.99 5.47
C LYS A 156 -5.02 17.67 4.97
N THR A 157 -6.06 17.19 5.64
CA THR A 157 -6.78 15.97 5.26
C THR A 157 -7.95 16.23 4.32
N TYR A 158 -8.27 15.22 3.52
CA TYR A 158 -9.37 15.19 2.55
C TYR A 158 -10.25 13.97 2.77
N LEU A 159 -11.52 14.06 2.34
CA LEU A 159 -12.44 12.93 2.35
C LEU A 159 -12.23 12.10 1.08
N LEU A 160 -12.22 10.77 1.20
CA LEU A 160 -12.07 9.90 0.04
C LEU A 160 -13.20 10.11 -0.98
N SER A 161 -14.44 10.25 -0.51
CA SER A 161 -15.60 10.48 -1.37
C SER A 161 -15.48 11.73 -2.25
N GLU A 162 -14.85 12.80 -1.78
CA GLU A 162 -14.66 14.03 -2.57
C GLU A 162 -13.65 13.84 -3.69
N ILE A 163 -12.56 13.13 -3.39
CA ILE A 163 -11.56 12.77 -4.40
C ILE A 163 -12.20 11.87 -5.45
N LEU A 164 -12.92 10.84 -5.04
CA LEU A 164 -13.58 9.94 -5.99
C LEU A 164 -14.62 10.67 -6.85
N ASN A 165 -15.39 11.61 -6.29
CA ASN A 165 -16.31 12.44 -7.09
C ASN A 165 -15.60 13.33 -8.12
N GLN A 166 -14.34 13.71 -7.89
CA GLN A 166 -13.58 14.52 -8.83
C GLN A 166 -13.07 13.70 -10.03
N TYR A 167 -12.74 12.43 -9.82
CA TYR A 167 -12.06 11.60 -10.82
C TYR A 167 -12.92 10.51 -11.42
N LEU A 168 -13.99 10.10 -10.74
CA LEU A 168 -14.86 8.99 -11.14
C LEU A 168 -16.30 9.46 -11.39
N LYS A 169 -16.92 8.83 -12.37
CA LYS A 169 -18.36 8.89 -12.62
C LYS A 169 -19.09 7.90 -11.72
N GLU A 170 -20.41 8.04 -11.64
CA GLU A 170 -21.25 7.22 -10.76
C GLU A 170 -21.25 5.73 -11.15
N ASP A 171 -21.13 5.42 -12.43
CA ASP A 171 -21.12 4.05 -12.96
C ASP A 171 -19.70 3.46 -13.08
N ASP A 172 -18.66 4.20 -12.68
CA ASP A 172 -17.29 3.70 -12.77
C ASP A 172 -17.09 2.58 -11.75
N LYS A 173 -16.75 1.39 -12.27
CA LYS A 173 -16.47 0.21 -11.44
C LYS A 173 -15.10 0.37 -10.79
N ILE A 174 -15.05 0.16 -9.46
CA ILE A 174 -13.80 -0.03 -8.73
C ILE A 174 -13.65 -1.53 -8.47
N ASP A 175 -12.68 -2.16 -9.11
CA ASP A 175 -12.43 -3.59 -8.92
C ASP A 175 -11.86 -3.86 -7.53
N PHE A 176 -10.87 -3.08 -7.09
CA PHE A 176 -10.45 -3.15 -5.70
C PHE A 176 -9.95 -1.84 -5.12
N LEU A 177 -10.09 -1.72 -3.81
CA LEU A 177 -9.56 -0.65 -2.96
C LEU A 177 -8.55 -1.27 -2.00
N THR A 178 -7.36 -0.70 -1.88
CA THR A 178 -6.38 -1.06 -0.84
C THR A 178 -6.10 0.16 0.03
N ILE A 179 -6.12 -0.06 1.35
CA ILE A 179 -5.92 0.98 2.36
C ILE A 179 -4.82 0.51 3.31
N ASP A 180 -3.76 1.30 3.37
CA ASP A 180 -2.64 1.15 4.29
C ASP A 180 -2.08 2.53 4.62
N VAL A 181 -2.77 3.26 5.51
CA VAL A 181 -2.43 4.66 5.84
C VAL A 181 -1.81 4.80 7.22
N GLU A 182 -1.25 3.72 7.76
CA GLU A 182 -0.48 3.67 9.01
C GLU A 182 -1.17 4.47 10.14
N GLY A 183 -2.40 4.05 10.47
CA GLY A 183 -3.14 4.52 11.65
C GLY A 183 -4.43 5.32 11.37
N LEU A 184 -4.77 5.57 10.10
CA LEU A 184 -6.02 6.25 9.70
C LEU A 184 -6.97 5.37 8.87
N ASP A 185 -6.74 4.08 8.80
CA ASP A 185 -7.39 3.14 7.87
C ASP A 185 -8.92 3.12 8.05
N PHE A 186 -9.36 3.11 9.30
CA PHE A 186 -10.78 3.17 9.62
C PHE A 186 -11.40 4.55 9.28
N GLN A 187 -10.63 5.62 9.42
CA GLN A 187 -11.04 6.98 9.06
C GLN A 187 -11.18 7.12 7.55
N VAL A 188 -10.27 6.53 6.76
CA VAL A 188 -10.37 6.43 5.30
C VAL A 188 -11.67 5.74 4.92
N LEU A 189 -11.96 4.57 5.50
CA LEU A 189 -13.22 3.84 5.25
C LEU A 189 -14.46 4.70 5.56
N LYS A 190 -14.47 5.40 6.69
CA LYS A 190 -15.57 6.29 7.08
C LYS A 190 -15.75 7.50 6.16
N SER A 191 -14.72 7.88 5.42
CA SER A 191 -14.73 9.04 4.52
C SER A 191 -15.30 8.75 3.12
N ASN A 192 -15.55 7.48 2.80
CA ASN A 192 -16.12 7.05 1.53
C ASN A 192 -17.66 7.18 1.50
N ASN A 193 -18.22 7.38 0.30
CA ASN A 193 -19.65 7.29 0.06
C ASN A 193 -20.01 5.86 -0.40
N TRP A 194 -20.36 5.01 0.55
CA TRP A 194 -20.69 3.59 0.33
C TRP A 194 -21.97 3.34 -0.46
N ASN A 195 -22.79 4.35 -0.72
CA ASN A 195 -23.94 4.21 -1.62
C ASN A 195 -23.53 4.36 -3.09
N LYS A 196 -22.44 5.08 -3.35
CA LYS A 196 -21.96 5.42 -4.69
C LYS A 196 -20.74 4.60 -5.09
N PHE A 197 -19.67 4.66 -4.31
CA PHE A 197 -18.40 4.00 -4.62
C PHE A 197 -18.29 2.71 -3.82
N LYS A 198 -18.54 1.58 -4.48
CA LYS A 198 -18.54 0.24 -3.90
C LYS A 198 -17.49 -0.65 -4.57
N PRO A 199 -16.23 -0.61 -4.10
CA PRO A 199 -15.20 -1.51 -4.60
C PRO A 199 -15.63 -2.97 -4.51
N PHE A 200 -15.34 -3.80 -5.52
CA PHE A 200 -15.71 -5.22 -5.48
C PHE A 200 -14.92 -5.98 -4.41
N ILE A 201 -13.63 -5.65 -4.25
CA ILE A 201 -12.76 -6.12 -3.16
C ILE A 201 -12.18 -4.92 -2.39
N ILE A 202 -12.07 -5.04 -1.07
CA ILE A 202 -11.38 -4.08 -0.20
C ILE A 202 -10.28 -4.82 0.56
N LEU A 203 -9.06 -4.28 0.49
CA LEU A 203 -7.93 -4.66 1.32
C LEU A 203 -7.75 -3.57 2.38
N VAL A 204 -7.65 -3.97 3.64
CA VAL A 204 -7.40 -3.04 4.74
C VAL A 204 -6.62 -3.75 5.84
N GLU A 205 -5.64 -3.06 6.43
CA GLU A 205 -4.90 -3.59 7.56
C GLU A 205 -5.75 -3.65 8.83
N ILE A 206 -5.64 -4.78 9.54
CA ILE A 206 -6.20 -4.95 10.89
C ILE A 206 -5.09 -5.49 11.79
N LEU A 207 -4.39 -4.56 12.44
CA LEU A 207 -3.19 -4.85 13.22
C LEU A 207 -3.49 -5.33 14.65
N ASN A 208 -2.47 -5.88 15.30
CA ASN A 208 -2.47 -6.28 16.72
C ASN A 208 -3.52 -7.34 17.11
N MET A 209 -3.86 -8.25 16.19
CA MET A 209 -4.77 -9.36 16.46
C MET A 209 -4.03 -10.55 17.09
N ASN A 210 -4.60 -11.15 18.14
CA ASN A 210 -4.02 -12.36 18.77
C ASN A 210 -4.54 -13.64 18.11
N SER A 211 -5.70 -13.58 17.47
CA SER A 211 -6.34 -14.71 16.79
C SER A 211 -7.20 -14.24 15.61
N ILE A 212 -7.56 -15.16 14.71
CA ILE A 212 -8.47 -14.86 13.59
C ILE A 212 -9.84 -14.38 14.09
N GLY A 213 -10.34 -14.93 15.21
CA GLY A 213 -11.62 -14.52 15.79
C GLY A 213 -11.63 -13.10 16.35
N ASP A 214 -10.48 -12.45 16.49
CA ASP A 214 -10.43 -11.04 16.91
C ASP A 214 -10.77 -10.09 15.76
N ILE A 215 -10.61 -10.53 14.50
CA ILE A 215 -11.00 -9.75 13.31
C ILE A 215 -12.49 -9.42 13.37
N GLU A 216 -13.32 -10.39 13.75
CA GLU A 216 -14.78 -10.21 13.82
C GLU A 216 -15.20 -9.09 14.77
N LYS A 217 -14.39 -8.83 15.81
CA LYS A 217 -14.63 -7.82 16.83
C LYS A 217 -14.07 -6.45 16.47
N SER A 218 -13.27 -6.35 15.42
CA SER A 218 -12.66 -5.08 15.00
C SER A 218 -13.71 -4.12 14.45
N ASP A 219 -13.53 -2.82 14.72
CA ASP A 219 -14.41 -1.77 14.21
C ASP A 219 -14.47 -1.76 12.68
N ILE A 220 -13.35 -2.06 12.03
CA ILE A 220 -13.24 -2.18 10.57
C ILE A 220 -14.14 -3.30 10.06
N ASN A 221 -14.08 -4.49 10.66
CA ASN A 221 -14.90 -5.62 10.26
C ASN A 221 -16.39 -5.32 10.45
N ILE A 222 -16.77 -4.84 11.64
CA ILE A 222 -18.17 -4.50 11.97
C ILE A 222 -18.70 -3.47 10.96
N PHE A 223 -17.89 -2.45 10.64
CA PHE A 223 -18.26 -1.43 9.68
C PHE A 223 -18.44 -2.00 8.28
N LEU A 224 -17.47 -2.74 7.74
CA LEU A 224 -17.54 -3.28 6.38
C LEU A 224 -18.69 -4.29 6.22
N VAL A 225 -18.94 -5.12 7.24
CA VAL A 225 -20.12 -6.00 7.28
C VAL A 225 -21.41 -5.19 7.22
N SER A 226 -21.50 -4.08 7.96
CA SER A 226 -22.66 -3.17 7.87
C SER A 226 -22.85 -2.52 6.49
N LYS A 227 -21.81 -2.51 5.65
CA LYS A 227 -21.84 -2.02 4.26
C LYS A 227 -22.09 -3.13 3.23
N GLY A 228 -22.37 -4.35 3.68
CA GLY A 228 -22.66 -5.48 2.80
C GLY A 228 -21.41 -6.19 2.28
N TYR A 229 -20.29 -6.12 2.99
CA TYR A 229 -19.09 -6.89 2.68
C TYR A 229 -18.95 -8.11 3.60
N SER A 230 -18.26 -9.14 3.12
CA SER A 230 -17.86 -10.29 3.92
C SER A 230 -16.35 -10.48 3.89
N LEU A 231 -15.77 -10.92 5.01
CA LEU A 231 -14.36 -11.31 5.05
C LEU A 231 -14.14 -12.51 4.11
N TYR A 232 -13.23 -12.34 3.15
CA TYR A 232 -12.95 -13.31 2.09
C TYR A 232 -11.61 -14.03 2.28
N ALA A 233 -10.56 -13.29 2.64
CA ALA A 233 -9.21 -13.81 2.85
C ALA A 233 -8.41 -12.90 3.79
N LYS A 234 -7.20 -13.33 4.20
CA LYS A 234 -6.22 -12.49 4.88
C LYS A 234 -4.79 -12.88 4.53
N THR A 235 -3.87 -11.91 4.57
CA THR A 235 -2.43 -12.15 4.74
C THR A 235 -2.08 -12.04 6.22
N THR A 236 -0.87 -11.63 6.62
CA THR A 236 -0.53 -11.48 8.04
C THR A 236 -1.32 -10.31 8.62
N ASN A 237 -1.20 -9.14 8.01
CA ASN A 237 -1.80 -7.87 8.47
C ASN A 237 -3.06 -7.47 7.70
N THR A 238 -3.12 -7.79 6.41
CA THR A 238 -4.18 -7.30 5.51
C THR A 238 -5.36 -8.27 5.49
N CYS A 239 -6.57 -7.73 5.65
CA CYS A 239 -7.82 -8.46 5.47
C CYS A 239 -8.50 -8.07 4.15
N PHE A 240 -9.06 -9.07 3.46
CA PHE A 240 -9.75 -8.93 2.18
C PHE A 240 -11.24 -9.04 2.42
N TYR A 241 -11.99 -8.03 1.99
CA TYR A 241 -13.43 -7.97 2.09
C TYR A 241 -14.05 -7.96 0.70
N LYS A 242 -15.03 -8.82 0.47
CA LYS A 242 -15.73 -8.95 -0.81
C LYS A 242 -17.18 -8.48 -0.65
N ILE A 243 -17.67 -7.71 -1.62
CA ILE A 243 -19.07 -7.26 -1.61
C ILE A 243 -20.03 -8.46 -1.78
N LEU A 244 -21.10 -8.47 -0.99
CA LEU A 244 -22.23 -9.39 -1.12
C LEU A 244 -23.17 -8.82 -2.19
N ILE A 245 -23.38 -9.59 -3.26
CA ILE A 245 -24.29 -9.27 -4.36
C ILE A 245 -25.66 -9.89 -4.09
#